data_AF-A0A3D4BAA9-F1
#
_entry.id   AF-A0A3D4BAA9-F1
#
_cell.length_a   1.000
_cell.length_b   1.000
_cell.length_c   1.000
_cell.angle_alpha   90.00
_cell.angle_beta   90.00
_cell.angle_gamma   90.00
#
_symmetry.space_group_name_H-M   'P 1'
#
loop_
_entity.id
_entity.type
_entity.pdbx_description
1 polymer ?
#
loop_
_entity_poly.entity_id
_entity_poly.type
_entity_poly.pdbx_seq_one_letter_code
_entity_poly.pdbx_strand_id
1 'polypeptide(L)'
;MDTPSNKPLFGLRVLVTRSREQASDLSTRLIRLGAEPIEAPVIRIEDPEDWTSLDQALAQITTYDWLIFTSTNSIDQFFKRFFEKALKVGALASTRIAVVG
;
A
#
# COMPACT_ATOMS: atom_id res chain seq x y z
N MET A 1 14.89 -7.90 34.24
CA MET A 1 15.13 -8.98 33.26
C MET A 1 13.83 -9.19 32.51
N ASP A 2 13.82 -9.00 31.19
CA ASP A 2 12.63 -9.18 30.36
C ASP A 2 12.33 -10.67 30.21
N THR A 3 11.42 -11.21 31.02
CA THR A 3 10.87 -12.55 30.79
C THR A 3 9.81 -12.48 29.69
N PRO A 4 9.67 -13.52 28.84
CA PRO A 4 8.64 -13.58 27.80
C PRO A 4 7.23 -13.24 28.31
N SER A 5 6.93 -13.65 29.56
CA SER A 5 5.66 -13.42 30.25
C SER A 5 5.30 -11.96 30.56
N ASN A 6 6.26 -11.03 30.49
CA ASN A 6 6.03 -9.63 30.82
C ASN A 6 5.82 -8.74 29.58
N LYS A 7 5.80 -9.33 28.38
CA LYS A 7 5.55 -8.61 27.13
C LYS A 7 4.05 -8.36 26.93
N PRO A 8 3.65 -7.22 26.35
CA PRO A 8 2.25 -6.78 26.34
C PRO A 8 1.29 -7.70 25.57
N LEU A 9 1.79 -8.53 24.64
CA LEU A 9 0.96 -9.47 23.86
C LEU A 9 1.31 -10.94 24.12
N PHE A 10 2.01 -11.25 25.22
CA PHE A 10 2.38 -12.63 25.54
C PHE A 10 1.18 -13.57 25.63
N GLY A 11 1.28 -14.74 25.01
CA GLY A 11 0.22 -15.76 25.01
C GLY A 11 -0.92 -15.50 24.01
N LEU A 12 -0.91 -14.37 23.30
CA LEU A 12 -1.90 -14.08 22.26
C LEU A 12 -1.49 -14.69 20.91
N ARG A 13 -2.43 -15.37 20.26
CA ARG A 13 -2.32 -15.81 18.87
C ARG A 13 -3.10 -14.85 17.99
N VAL A 14 -2.46 -14.26 16.99
CA VAL A 14 -3.03 -13.17 16.18
C VAL A 14 -3.09 -13.57 14.71
N LEU A 15 -4.29 -13.65 14.14
CA LEU A 15 -4.46 -13.89 12.71
C LEU A 15 -4.20 -12.61 11.92
N VAL A 16 -3.22 -12.64 11.02
CA VAL A 16 -2.84 -11.52 10.16
C VAL A 16 -3.35 -11.79 8.74
N THR A 17 -4.35 -11.02 8.30
CA THR A 17 -5.03 -11.20 7.01
C THR A 17 -4.54 -10.27 5.90
N ARG A 18 -3.56 -9.41 6.19
CA ARG A 18 -2.99 -8.47 5.22
C ARG A 18 -2.26 -9.19 4.08
N SER A 19 -1.98 -8.45 3.00
CA SER A 19 -1.15 -8.95 1.90
C SER A 19 0.19 -9.45 2.43
N ARG A 20 0.81 -10.40 1.73
CA ARG A 20 2.08 -11.03 2.16
C ARG A 20 3.18 -10.01 2.45
N GLU A 21 3.28 -8.97 1.63
CA GLU A 21 4.27 -7.89 1.79
C GLU A 21 4.05 -7.08 3.07
N GLN A 22 2.79 -6.82 3.43
CA GLN A 22 2.43 -6.06 4.62
C GLN A 22 2.36 -6.93 5.89
N ALA A 23 2.15 -8.23 5.74
CA ALA A 23 2.03 -9.18 6.84
C ALA A 23 3.35 -9.33 7.60
N SER A 24 4.48 -9.40 6.88
CA SER A 24 5.79 -9.65 7.50
C SER A 24 6.24 -8.57 8.50
N ASP A 25 6.07 -7.28 8.19
CA ASP A 25 6.42 -6.20 9.14
C ASP A 25 5.50 -6.21 10.36
N LEU A 26 4.20 -6.43 10.15
CA LEU A 26 3.23 -6.53 11.24
C LEU A 26 3.51 -7.74 12.14
N SER A 27 3.74 -8.92 11.55
CA SER A 27 4.14 -10.14 12.25
C SER A 27 5.41 -9.93 13.07
N THR A 28 6.43 -9.29 12.49
CA THR A 28 7.68 -8.96 13.20
C THR A 28 7.41 -8.07 14.42
N ARG A 29 6.55 -7.05 14.28
CA ARG A 29 6.15 -6.20 15.42
C ARG A 29 5.40 -7.00 16.49
N LEU A 30 4.47 -7.87 16.09
CA LEU A 30 3.72 -8.73 17.00
C LEU A 30 4.62 -9.69 17.79
N ILE A 31 5.59 -10.32 17.12
CA ILE A 31 6.60 -11.19 17.74
C ILE A 31 7.44 -10.42 18.77
N ARG A 32 7.88 -9.19 18.42
CA ARG A 32 8.62 -8.34 19.37
C ARG A 32 7.83 -8.08 20.65
N LEU A 33 6.51 -7.88 20.51
CA LEU A 33 5.56 -7.67 21.61
C LEU A 33 5.10 -8.97 22.31
N GLY A 34 5.58 -10.14 21.90
CA GLY A 34 5.34 -11.43 22.57
C GLY A 34 4.18 -12.26 22.01
N ALA A 35 3.52 -11.82 20.93
CA ALA A 35 2.45 -12.58 20.29
C ALA A 35 2.98 -13.66 19.34
N GLU A 36 2.10 -14.61 19.00
CA GLU A 36 2.28 -15.61 17.94
C GLU A 36 1.39 -15.22 16.74
N PRO A 37 1.94 -14.54 15.70
CA PRO A 37 1.17 -14.21 14.51
C PRO A 37 0.99 -15.44 13.60
N ILE A 38 -0.20 -15.57 13.02
CA ILE A 38 -0.54 -16.54 11.98
C ILE A 38 -0.86 -15.76 10.72
N GLU A 39 -0.01 -15.85 9.70
CA GLU A 39 -0.24 -15.16 8.44
C GLU A 39 -1.20 -15.95 7.55
N ALA A 40 -2.31 -15.31 7.17
CA ALA A 40 -3.28 -15.85 6.23
C ALA A 40 -3.70 -14.77 5.23
N PRO A 41 -2.86 -14.45 4.22
CA PRO A 41 -3.17 -13.41 3.24
C PRO A 41 -4.43 -13.75 2.44
N VAL A 42 -5.44 -12.88 2.50
CA VAL A 42 -6.73 -13.07 1.79
C VAL A 42 -6.90 -12.19 0.55
N ILE A 43 -5.96 -11.26 0.31
CA ILE A 43 -5.98 -10.33 -0.82
C ILE A 43 -4.65 -10.40 -1.56
N ARG A 44 -4.73 -10.35 -2.89
CA ARG A 44 -3.60 -10.13 -3.79
C ARG A 44 -3.75 -8.77 -4.47
N ILE A 45 -2.62 -8.11 -4.69
CA ILE A 45 -2.57 -6.86 -5.44
C ILE A 45 -2.03 -7.22 -6.82
N GLU A 46 -2.86 -7.01 -7.82
CA GLU A 46 -2.55 -7.30 -9.22
C GLU A 46 -2.86 -6.05 -10.06
N ASP A 47 -2.27 -5.98 -11.25
CA ASP A 47 -2.62 -4.95 -12.23
C ASP A 47 -4.10 -5.12 -12.64
N PRO A 48 -4.81 -4.04 -12.99
CA PRO A 48 -6.15 -4.14 -13.57
C PRO A 48 -6.11 -4.89 -14.91
N GLU A 49 -7.20 -5.61 -15.22
CA GLU A 49 -7.37 -6.28 -16.52
C GLU A 49 -7.38 -5.28 -17.69
N ASP A 50 -7.82 -4.05 -17.44
CA ASP A 50 -7.88 -2.97 -18.42
C ASP A 50 -7.37 -1.63 -17.83
N TRP A 51 -6.45 -1.01 -18.56
CA TRP A 51 -5.86 0.29 -18.22
C TRP A 51 -6.56 1.47 -18.90
N THR A 52 -7.52 1.24 -19.79
CA THR A 52 -8.11 2.26 -20.67
C THR A 52 -8.56 3.51 -19.92
N SER A 53 -9.25 3.33 -18.80
CA SER A 53 -9.75 4.47 -18.00
C SER A 53 -8.61 5.31 -17.40
N LEU A 54 -7.57 4.64 -16.87
CA LEU A 54 -6.40 5.34 -16.34
C LEU A 54 -5.63 6.03 -17.47
N ASP A 55 -5.46 5.36 -18.61
CA ASP A 55 -4.75 5.91 -19.76
C ASP A 55 -5.41 7.18 -20.31
N GLN A 56 -6.75 7.20 -20.36
CA GLN A 56 -7.52 8.37 -20.74
C GLN A 56 -7.36 9.51 -19.73
N ALA A 57 -7.36 9.21 -18.43
CA ALA A 57 -7.11 10.20 -17.39
C ALA A 57 -5.66 10.75 -17.48
N LEU A 58 -4.68 9.88 -17.69
CA LEU A 58 -3.27 10.23 -17.87
C LEU A 58 -3.06 11.16 -19.09
N ALA A 59 -3.77 10.93 -20.19
CA ALA A 59 -3.69 11.74 -21.40
C ALA A 59 -4.10 13.21 -21.19
N GLN A 60 -4.96 13.47 -20.20
CA GLN A 60 -5.43 14.81 -19.84
C GLN A 60 -5.03 15.21 -18.41
N ILE A 61 -3.98 14.60 -17.86
CA ILE A 61 -3.67 14.73 -16.43
C ILE A 61 -3.41 16.17 -15.98
N THR A 62 -2.89 17.00 -16.88
CA THR A 62 -2.63 18.43 -16.64
C THR A 62 -3.90 19.26 -16.44
N THR A 63 -5.07 18.71 -16.76
CA THR A 63 -6.37 19.38 -16.57
C THR A 63 -6.94 19.20 -15.16
N TYR A 64 -6.40 18.27 -14.37
CA TYR A 64 -6.89 18.02 -13.01
C TYR A 64 -6.16 18.89 -11.98
N ASP A 65 -6.94 19.59 -11.16
CA ASP A 65 -6.43 20.35 -10.03
C ASP A 65 -5.93 19.48 -8.87
N TRP A 66 -6.43 18.24 -8.77
CA TRP A 66 -6.17 17.32 -7.68
C TRP A 66 -5.91 15.90 -8.18
N LEU A 67 -4.94 15.25 -7.54
CA LEU A 67 -4.68 13.82 -7.60
C LEU A 67 -4.76 13.27 -6.17
N ILE A 68 -5.64 12.28 -5.95
CA ILE A 68 -5.93 11.76 -4.61
C ILE A 68 -5.59 10.28 -4.56
N PHE A 69 -4.79 9.87 -3.58
CA PHE A 69 -4.48 8.45 -3.34
C PHE A 69 -5.04 7.99 -1.99
N THR A 70 -5.77 6.88 -2.01
CA THR A 70 -6.40 6.30 -0.80
C THR A 70 -5.72 5.03 -0.31
N SER A 71 -4.67 4.59 -1.01
CA SER A 71 -3.92 3.38 -0.71
C SER A 71 -2.52 3.51 -1.25
N THR A 72 -1.54 2.97 -0.52
CA THR A 72 -0.15 2.87 -0.98
C THR A 72 -0.06 2.08 -2.29
N ASN A 73 -0.87 1.02 -2.43
CA ASN A 73 -0.86 0.17 -3.62
C ASN A 73 -1.26 0.95 -4.89
N SER A 74 -2.16 1.93 -4.75
CA SER A 74 -2.61 2.76 -5.87
C SER A 74 -1.52 3.72 -6.36
N ILE A 75 -0.64 4.17 -5.47
CA ILE A 75 0.49 5.04 -5.81
C ILE A 75 1.46 4.27 -6.72
N ASP A 76 1.85 3.07 -6.30
CA ASP A 76 2.81 2.24 -7.03
C ASP A 76 2.30 1.88 -8.44
N GLN A 77 1.05 1.43 -8.54
CA GLN A 77 0.43 1.09 -9.83
C GLN A 77 0.25 2.31 -10.72
N PHE A 78 -0.18 3.45 -10.15
CA PHE A 78 -0.32 4.69 -10.89
C PHE A 78 1.01 5.14 -11.49
N PHE A 79 2.08 5.21 -10.69
CA PHE A 79 3.37 5.70 -11.17
C PHE A 79 4.03 4.72 -12.14
N LYS A 80 3.87 3.40 -11.93
CA LYS A 80 4.25 2.39 -12.93
C LYS A 80 3.63 2.73 -14.28
N ARG A 81 2.29 2.87 -14.35
CA ARG A 81 1.60 3.16 -15.61
C ARG A 81 1.91 4.55 -16.16
N PHE A 82 2.05 5.56 -15.31
CA PHE A 82 2.42 6.92 -15.67
C PHE A 82 3.75 6.96 -16.43
N PHE A 83 4.77 6.25 -15.93
CA PHE A 83 6.07 6.16 -16.59
C PHE A 83 6.05 5.27 -17.84
N GLU A 84 5.24 4.20 -17.87
CA GLU A 84 5.00 3.42 -19.10
C GLU A 84 4.40 4.27 -20.22
N LYS A 85 3.59 5.29 -19.88
CA LYS A 85 3.06 6.28 -20.84
C LYS A 85 4.06 7.40 -21.20
N ALA A 86 5.33 7.26 -20.78
CA ALA A 86 6.39 8.23 -20.99
C ALA A 86 6.07 9.65 -20.47
N LEU A 87 5.16 9.76 -19.50
CA LEU A 87 4.86 11.02 -18.85
C LEU A 87 6.01 11.40 -17.90
N LYS A 88 6.29 12.70 -17.83
CA LYS A 88 7.31 13.25 -16.94
C LYS A 88 6.62 13.85 -15.73
N VAL A 89 7.29 13.81 -14.58
CA VAL A 89 6.77 14.39 -13.32
C VAL A 89 6.34 15.86 -13.47
N GLY A 90 6.95 16.61 -14.40
CA GLY A 90 6.52 17.97 -14.76
C GLY A 90 5.06 18.09 -15.23
N ALA A 91 4.44 17.01 -15.72
CA ALA A 91 3.01 16.98 -16.05
C ALA A 91 2.10 17.13 -14.81
N LEU A 92 2.64 16.91 -13.61
CA LEU A 92 1.95 17.09 -12.33
C LEU A 92 2.30 18.41 -11.63
N ALA A 93 3.03 19.31 -12.29
CA ALA A 93 3.57 20.52 -11.65
C ALA A 93 2.49 21.47 -11.09
N SER A 94 1.31 21.52 -11.72
CA SER A 94 0.17 22.31 -11.28
C SER A 94 -0.86 21.50 -10.48
N THR A 95 -0.68 20.19 -10.35
CA THR A 95 -1.64 19.29 -9.70
C THR A 95 -1.35 19.21 -8.21
N ARG A 96 -2.37 19.42 -7.37
CA ARG A 96 -2.28 19.22 -5.92
C ARG A 96 -2.43 17.74 -5.60
N ILE A 97 -1.65 17.22 -4.66
CA ILE A 97 -1.70 15.82 -4.27
C ILE A 97 -2.27 15.70 -2.86
N ALA A 98 -3.27 14.82 -2.67
CA ALA A 98 -3.79 14.42 -1.37
C ALA A 98 -3.62 12.92 -1.17
N VAL A 99 -3.36 12.52 0.07
CA VAL A 99 -3.20 11.11 0.46
C VAL A 99 -4.01 10.80 1.71
N VAL A 100 -4.58 9.60 1.76
CA VAL A 100 -5.17 9.02 2.98
C VAL A 100 -4.23 7.92 3.46
N GLY A 101 -3.74 8.04 4.69
CA GLY A 101 -2.76 7.14 5.30
C GLY A 101 -2.94 7.01 6.80
#